data_AF-A0A932HIX5-F1
#
_entry.id   AF-A0A932HIX5-F1
#
_cell.length_a   1.000
_cell.length_b   1.000
_cell.length_c   1.000
_cell.angle_alpha   90.00
_cell.angle_beta   90.00
_cell.angle_gamma   90.00
#
_symmetry.space_group_name_H-M   'P 1'
#
loop_
_entity.id
_entity.type
_entity.pdbx_description
1 polymer ?
#
loop_
_entity_poly.entity_id
_entity_poly.type
_entity_poly.pdbx_seq_one_letter_code
_entity_poly.pdbx_strand_id
1 'polypeptide(L)'
;AGLRPHQAVIDFIAARGGLSAWSLPEARDHQVVTVAGRRATILTEPYPSDLLATDRFTAFGGVYEDTTTFTDPGQGWDRLLADSLDGRRAAPAWAIGEAAYHREGQAGKRFGDVQTVLLVERKDPAALLQALRAGRLYAVQRTPEVSLILDQFQVSLPPQPPAEAGEQMALRAGDRPEVRAVVRATDGRRVGIQVLLDRAGAVAQSLRGETPLTLSWTEAPLPAGIRLFYRLVVRGPAGHQILSNPIFVQTAREGVR
;
A
#
# COMPACT_ATOMS: atom_id res chain seq x y z
N ALA A 1 -17.90 -2.31 -24.86
CA ALA A 1 -17.01 -3.18 -24.04
C ALA A 1 -16.66 -2.40 -22.77
N GLY A 2 -16.52 -3.08 -21.63
CA GLY A 2 -16.25 -2.46 -20.32
C GLY A 2 -15.14 -3.23 -19.60
N LEU A 3 -15.21 -3.42 -18.29
CA LEU A 3 -14.15 -4.09 -17.51
C LEU A 3 -14.02 -5.62 -17.72
N ARG A 4 -14.95 -6.24 -18.45
CA ARG A 4 -14.95 -7.71 -18.69
C ARG A 4 -13.63 -8.26 -19.25
N PRO A 5 -12.97 -7.66 -20.26
CA PRO A 5 -11.68 -8.16 -20.75
C PRO A 5 -10.58 -8.07 -19.68
N HIS A 6 -10.54 -6.97 -18.90
CA HIS A 6 -9.60 -6.81 -17.80
C HIS A 6 -9.81 -7.89 -16.74
N GLN A 7 -11.06 -8.11 -16.32
CA GLN A 7 -11.39 -9.18 -15.37
C GLN A 7 -11.02 -10.56 -15.92
N ALA A 8 -11.23 -10.84 -17.21
CA ALA A 8 -10.84 -12.12 -17.80
C ALA A 8 -9.32 -12.37 -17.76
N VAL A 9 -8.51 -11.32 -17.96
CA VAL A 9 -7.04 -11.42 -17.81
C VAL A 9 -6.66 -11.65 -16.34
N ILE A 10 -7.25 -10.88 -15.42
CA ILE A 10 -7.01 -11.06 -13.97
C ILE A 10 -7.35 -12.49 -13.54
N ASP A 11 -8.49 -13.01 -13.97
CA ASP A 11 -8.95 -14.36 -13.67
C ASP A 11 -8.02 -15.44 -14.22
N PHE A 12 -7.56 -15.26 -15.46
CA PHE A 12 -6.62 -16.16 -16.12
C PHE A 12 -5.30 -16.26 -15.35
N ILE A 13 -4.79 -15.12 -14.87
CA ILE A 13 -3.55 -15.02 -14.09
C ILE A 13 -3.76 -15.66 -12.71
N ALA A 14 -4.84 -15.30 -12.02
CA ALA A 14 -5.15 -15.81 -10.68
C ALA A 14 -5.33 -17.34 -10.67
N ALA A 15 -6.00 -17.90 -11.69
CA ALA A 15 -6.19 -19.35 -11.83
C ALA A 15 -4.87 -20.14 -12.00
N ARG A 16 -3.77 -19.45 -12.33
CA ARG A 16 -2.43 -20.03 -12.47
C ARG A 16 -1.52 -19.67 -11.28
N GLY A 17 -2.07 -19.08 -10.23
CA GLY A 17 -1.31 -18.57 -9.10
C GLY A 17 -0.41 -17.38 -9.44
N GLY A 18 -0.61 -16.75 -10.60
CA GLY A 18 0.14 -15.54 -10.97
C GLY A 18 -0.32 -14.32 -10.16
N LEU A 19 0.43 -13.24 -10.28
CA LEU A 19 0.15 -11.96 -9.62
C LEU A 19 -0.15 -10.91 -10.69
N SER A 20 -1.22 -10.15 -10.52
CA SER A 20 -1.60 -9.07 -11.46
C SER A 20 -1.73 -7.75 -10.72
N ALA A 21 -1.38 -6.66 -11.41
CA ALA A 21 -1.48 -5.31 -10.87
C ALA A 21 -2.17 -4.35 -11.82
N TRP A 22 -2.98 -3.44 -11.26
CA TRP A 22 -3.44 -2.25 -11.97
C TRP A 22 -2.36 -1.17 -11.93
N SER A 23 -1.94 -0.67 -13.10
CA SER A 23 -0.78 0.23 -13.24
C SER A 23 -1.21 1.69 -13.26
N LEU A 24 -0.73 2.52 -12.33
CA LEU A 24 -0.97 3.97 -12.32
C LEU A 24 -2.47 4.38 -12.44
N PRO A 25 -3.37 3.96 -11.53
CA PRO A 25 -4.82 4.10 -11.70
C PRO A 25 -5.36 5.53 -11.79
N GLU A 26 -4.59 6.55 -11.38
CA GLU A 26 -5.00 7.96 -11.45
C GLU A 26 -4.10 8.79 -12.38
N ALA A 27 -3.11 8.17 -13.03
CA ALA A 27 -2.26 8.87 -13.98
C ALA A 27 -3.04 9.26 -15.23
N ARG A 28 -2.73 10.45 -15.75
CA ARG A 28 -3.28 10.96 -17.01
C ARG A 28 -2.23 10.85 -18.10
N ASP A 29 -2.67 10.49 -19.30
CA ASP A 29 -1.85 10.62 -20.50
C ASP A 29 -2.63 11.30 -21.60
N HIS A 30 -2.01 12.28 -22.25
CA HIS A 30 -2.54 12.94 -23.42
C HIS A 30 -1.38 13.30 -24.35
N GLN A 31 -1.18 12.47 -25.38
CA GLN A 31 -0.11 12.65 -26.34
C GLN A 31 -0.63 12.47 -27.77
N VAL A 32 -0.13 13.29 -28.69
CA VAL A 32 -0.39 13.10 -30.12
C VAL A 32 0.84 12.45 -30.75
N VAL A 33 0.64 11.23 -31.23
CA VAL A 33 1.67 10.42 -31.88
C VAL A 33 1.40 10.32 -33.38
N THR A 34 2.43 10.04 -34.16
CA THR A 34 2.29 9.72 -35.58
C THR A 34 2.51 8.22 -35.75
N VAL A 35 1.48 7.50 -36.21
CA VAL A 35 1.53 6.07 -36.51
C VAL A 35 1.26 5.87 -38.00
N ALA A 36 2.23 5.30 -38.72
CA ALA A 36 2.16 5.09 -40.17
C ALA A 36 1.75 6.36 -40.97
N GLY A 37 2.34 7.51 -40.62
CA GLY A 37 2.07 8.80 -41.27
C GLY A 37 0.74 9.47 -40.88
N ARG A 38 -0.05 8.88 -39.98
CA ARG A 38 -1.30 9.44 -39.47
C ARG A 38 -1.15 9.92 -38.04
N ARG A 39 -1.76 11.06 -37.72
CA ARG A 39 -1.84 11.55 -36.34
C ARG A 39 -2.87 10.72 -35.58
N ALA A 40 -2.48 10.23 -34.42
CA ALA A 40 -3.35 9.57 -33.46
C ALA A 40 -3.16 10.24 -32.09
N THR A 41 -4.25 10.41 -31.35
CA THR A 41 -4.18 10.87 -29.96
C THR A 41 -4.28 9.67 -29.04
N ILE A 42 -3.34 9.53 -28.13
CA ILE A 42 -3.42 8.62 -26.99
C ILE A 42 -3.97 9.44 -25.83
N LEU A 43 -5.10 8.98 -25.27
CA LEU A 43 -5.76 9.57 -24.13
C LEU A 43 -5.99 8.48 -23.09
N THR A 44 -5.47 8.71 -21.89
CA THR A 44 -5.73 7.89 -20.70
C THR A 44 -6.31 8.79 -19.63
N GLU A 45 -7.58 8.55 -19.30
CA GLU A 45 -8.24 9.19 -18.16
C GLU A 45 -8.01 8.37 -16.88
N PRO A 46 -8.05 9.01 -15.68
CA PRO A 46 -8.00 8.30 -14.41
C PRO A 46 -9.12 7.26 -14.30
N TYR A 47 -8.79 6.08 -13.75
CA TYR A 47 -9.71 4.95 -13.63
C TYR A 47 -9.74 4.30 -12.23
N PRO A 48 -9.66 5.04 -11.10
CA PRO A 48 -9.64 4.43 -9.75
C PRO A 48 -10.92 3.64 -9.43
N SER A 49 -12.05 3.95 -10.07
CA SER A 49 -13.31 3.21 -9.93
C SER A 49 -13.21 1.77 -10.45
N ASP A 50 -12.31 1.51 -11.40
CA ASP A 50 -12.20 0.19 -12.03
C ASP A 50 -11.56 -0.82 -11.08
N LEU A 51 -10.74 -0.34 -10.13
CA LEU A 51 -10.21 -1.15 -9.04
C LEU A 51 -11.33 -1.62 -8.11
N LEU A 52 -12.35 -0.79 -7.87
CA LEU A 52 -13.52 -1.14 -7.07
C LEU A 52 -14.47 -2.09 -7.80
N ALA A 53 -14.47 -2.06 -9.12
CA ALA A 53 -15.36 -2.86 -9.97
C ALA A 53 -14.71 -4.16 -10.50
N THR A 54 -13.45 -4.43 -10.13
CA THR A 54 -12.75 -5.67 -10.46
C THR A 54 -12.23 -6.37 -9.21
N ASP A 55 -12.08 -7.70 -9.28
CA ASP A 55 -11.67 -8.55 -8.16
C ASP A 55 -10.48 -9.44 -8.53
N ARG A 56 -9.84 -10.08 -7.55
CA ARG A 56 -8.74 -11.04 -7.66
C ARG A 56 -7.41 -10.52 -8.20
N PHE A 57 -7.30 -9.23 -8.50
CA PHE A 57 -5.98 -8.63 -8.73
C PHE A 57 -5.21 -8.52 -7.41
N THR A 58 -3.89 -8.69 -7.49
CA THR A 58 -2.99 -8.74 -6.34
C THR A 58 -2.63 -7.35 -5.83
N ALA A 59 -2.33 -6.43 -6.75
CA ALA A 59 -1.74 -5.15 -6.40
C ALA A 59 -2.24 -4.01 -7.28
N PHE A 60 -1.87 -2.78 -6.93
CA PHE A 60 -2.06 -1.61 -7.77
C PHE A 60 -0.95 -0.59 -7.49
N GLY A 61 -0.64 0.26 -8.46
CA GLY A 61 0.23 1.42 -8.26
C GLY A 61 -0.38 2.34 -7.20
N GLY A 62 0.18 2.35 -5.99
CA GLY A 62 -0.27 3.18 -4.87
C GLY A 62 0.64 4.37 -4.60
N VAL A 63 1.88 4.33 -5.08
CA VAL A 63 2.80 5.47 -5.08
C VAL A 63 3.45 5.54 -6.46
N TYR A 64 3.40 6.71 -7.07
CA TYR A 64 4.06 7.03 -8.34
C TYR A 64 4.22 8.55 -8.43
N GLU A 65 5.02 9.03 -9.40
CA GLU A 65 5.37 10.45 -9.56
C GLU A 65 4.21 11.29 -10.16
N ASP A 66 2.99 11.10 -9.67
CA ASP A 66 1.81 11.90 -9.96
C ASP A 66 0.92 11.94 -8.70
N THR A 67 -0.13 12.77 -8.71
CA THR A 67 -1.04 12.89 -7.57
C THR A 67 -1.92 11.65 -7.46
N THR A 68 -1.88 11.00 -6.29
CA THR A 68 -2.77 9.90 -5.93
C THR A 68 -3.71 10.33 -4.81
N THR A 69 -5.01 10.08 -4.98
CA THR A 69 -6.03 10.28 -3.93
C THR A 69 -6.66 8.96 -3.51
N PHE A 70 -6.55 7.91 -4.33
CA PHE A 70 -7.13 6.60 -4.04
C PHE A 70 -6.59 5.96 -2.75
N THR A 71 -5.35 6.29 -2.38
CA THR A 71 -4.66 5.79 -1.19
C THR A 71 -4.76 6.73 0.02
N ASP A 72 -5.47 7.86 -0.09
CA ASP A 72 -5.71 8.72 1.07
C ASP A 72 -6.66 8.04 2.07
N PRO A 73 -6.51 8.30 3.38
CA PRO A 73 -7.43 7.79 4.40
C PRO A 73 -8.90 8.04 4.08
N GLY A 74 -9.68 6.96 4.06
CA GLY A 74 -11.12 6.95 3.82
C GLY A 74 -11.50 6.86 2.34
N GLN A 75 -10.53 6.78 1.42
CA GLN A 75 -10.77 6.71 -0.01
C GLN A 75 -10.86 5.26 -0.51
N GLY A 76 -10.70 5.08 -1.83
CA GLY A 76 -11.01 3.81 -2.50
C GLY A 76 -10.16 2.62 -2.05
N TRP A 77 -8.90 2.81 -1.66
CA TRP A 77 -8.09 1.71 -1.16
C TRP A 77 -8.63 1.15 0.17
N ASP A 78 -9.03 2.02 1.10
CA ASP A 78 -9.59 1.58 2.38
C ASP A 78 -10.92 0.84 2.20
N ARG A 79 -11.69 1.22 1.18
CA ARG A 79 -12.87 0.46 0.75
C ARG A 79 -12.51 -0.94 0.25
N LEU A 80 -11.46 -1.10 -0.57
CA LEU A 80 -10.99 -2.42 -1.01
C LEU A 80 -10.54 -3.29 0.17
N LEU A 81 -9.85 -2.70 1.15
CA LEU A 81 -9.41 -3.39 2.35
C LEU A 81 -10.59 -3.81 3.23
N ALA A 82 -11.57 -2.94 3.41
CA ALA A 82 -12.82 -3.26 4.12
C ALA A 82 -13.61 -4.36 3.40
N ASP A 83 -13.74 -4.29 2.07
CA ASP A 83 -14.41 -5.31 1.27
C ASP A 83 -13.71 -6.68 1.40
N SER A 84 -12.38 -6.72 1.49
CA SER A 84 -11.65 -7.96 1.78
C SER A 84 -11.90 -8.48 3.19
N LEU A 85 -11.93 -7.61 4.20
CA LEU A 85 -12.20 -8.01 5.59
C LEU A 85 -13.63 -8.57 5.76
N ASP A 86 -14.57 -8.03 4.99
CA ASP A 86 -15.97 -8.45 4.99
C ASP A 86 -16.23 -9.66 4.08
N GLY A 87 -15.23 -10.11 3.32
CA GLY A 87 -15.35 -11.22 2.37
C GLY A 87 -16.15 -10.88 1.10
N ARG A 88 -16.38 -9.59 0.83
CA ARG A 88 -16.94 -9.10 -0.45
C ARG A 88 -15.92 -9.14 -1.58
N ARG A 89 -14.64 -9.25 -1.24
CA ARG A 89 -13.50 -9.39 -2.16
C ARG A 89 -12.70 -10.65 -1.81
N ALA A 90 -12.16 -11.33 -2.82
CA ALA A 90 -11.44 -12.59 -2.62
C ALA A 90 -10.14 -12.45 -1.82
N ALA A 91 -9.43 -11.32 -1.97
CA ALA A 91 -8.18 -11.02 -1.27
C ALA A 91 -7.95 -9.50 -1.21
N PRO A 92 -7.12 -9.01 -0.27
CA PRO A 92 -6.73 -7.60 -0.24
C PRO A 92 -5.96 -7.21 -1.50
N ALA A 93 -6.01 -5.92 -1.84
CA ALA A 93 -5.17 -5.33 -2.88
C ALA A 93 -3.98 -4.59 -2.25
N TRP A 94 -2.77 -4.94 -2.66
CA TRP A 94 -1.53 -4.37 -2.13
C TRP A 94 -1.10 -3.11 -2.90
N ALA A 95 -0.74 -2.05 -2.18
CA ALA A 95 -0.18 -0.86 -2.79
C ALA A 95 1.30 -1.08 -3.11
N ILE A 96 1.70 -0.86 -4.36
CA ILE A 96 3.09 -0.92 -4.81
C ILE A 96 3.59 0.45 -5.28
N GLY A 97 4.90 0.64 -5.24
CA GLY A 97 5.57 1.78 -5.85
C GLY A 97 5.85 1.52 -7.33
N GLU A 98 5.47 2.45 -8.19
CA GLU A 98 5.60 2.35 -9.64
C GLU A 98 6.28 3.59 -10.25
N ALA A 99 7.45 3.40 -10.88
CA ALA A 99 8.22 4.52 -11.44
C ALA A 99 7.78 4.92 -12.86
N ALA A 100 7.16 4.00 -13.62
CA ALA A 100 6.90 4.17 -15.06
C ALA A 100 8.13 4.68 -15.84
N TYR A 101 9.31 4.19 -15.48
CA TYR A 101 10.60 4.62 -16.02
C TYR A 101 10.80 4.06 -17.43
N HIS A 102 11.16 4.93 -18.37
CA HIS A 102 11.46 4.57 -19.76
C HIS A 102 12.92 4.88 -20.11
N ARG A 103 13.43 6.05 -19.73
CA ARG A 103 14.83 6.47 -19.82
C ARG A 103 15.12 7.61 -18.87
N GLU A 104 16.39 7.82 -18.58
CA GLU A 104 16.86 8.88 -17.68
C GLU A 104 16.41 10.27 -18.13
N GLY A 105 15.88 11.06 -17.18
CA GLY A 105 15.48 12.45 -17.40
C GLY A 105 14.15 12.64 -18.15
N GLN A 106 13.51 11.58 -18.65
CA GLN A 106 12.19 11.70 -19.25
C GLN A 106 11.16 12.12 -18.19
N ALA A 107 10.49 13.25 -18.41
CA ALA A 107 9.57 13.86 -17.46
C ALA A 107 10.21 14.16 -16.07
N GLY A 108 11.52 14.40 -16.03
CA GLY A 108 12.25 14.67 -14.78
C GLY A 108 12.51 13.44 -13.91
N LYS A 109 12.11 12.25 -14.38
CA LYS A 109 12.22 11.00 -13.65
C LYS A 109 13.63 10.44 -13.68
N ARG A 110 14.00 9.73 -12.61
CA ARG A 110 15.23 8.95 -12.57
C ARG A 110 14.98 7.53 -12.12
N PHE A 111 15.90 6.65 -12.48
CA PHE A 111 15.78 5.26 -12.09
C PHE A 111 15.80 5.11 -10.56
N GLY A 112 14.73 4.51 -10.02
CA GLY A 112 14.62 4.20 -8.60
C GLY A 112 14.13 5.35 -7.71
N ASP A 113 13.57 6.42 -8.27
CA ASP A 113 12.90 7.49 -7.48
C ASP A 113 11.61 6.97 -6.80
N VAL A 114 10.95 5.96 -7.39
CA VAL A 114 9.84 5.22 -6.78
C VAL A 114 10.20 3.74 -6.71
N GLN A 115 9.99 3.11 -5.56
CA GLN A 115 10.36 1.73 -5.31
C GLN A 115 9.27 0.98 -4.54
N THR A 116 9.24 -0.34 -4.75
CA THR A 116 8.55 -1.28 -3.87
C THR A 116 9.61 -1.99 -3.03
N VAL A 117 9.54 -1.83 -1.70
CA VAL A 117 10.44 -2.49 -0.76
C VAL A 117 9.77 -3.77 -0.27
N LEU A 118 10.38 -4.93 -0.55
CA LEU A 118 9.90 -6.24 -0.12
C LEU A 118 10.55 -6.63 1.21
N LEU A 119 9.73 -7.08 2.17
CA LEU A 119 10.17 -7.54 3.49
C LEU A 119 10.42 -9.05 3.42
N VAL A 120 11.68 -9.45 3.28
CA VAL A 120 12.08 -10.84 3.09
C VAL A 120 13.28 -11.21 3.96
N GLU A 121 13.30 -12.44 4.45
CA GLU A 121 14.47 -13.01 5.13
C GLU A 121 15.59 -13.38 4.14
N ARG A 122 15.22 -13.69 2.90
CA ARG A 122 16.13 -14.12 1.84
C ARG A 122 15.84 -13.41 0.53
N LYS A 123 16.91 -13.03 -0.17
CA LYS A 123 16.83 -12.37 -1.49
C LYS A 123 16.87 -13.40 -2.61
N ASP A 124 15.87 -14.27 -2.67
CA ASP A 124 15.68 -15.26 -3.74
C ASP A 124 14.32 -15.09 -4.43
N PRO A 125 14.15 -15.49 -5.71
CA PRO A 125 12.92 -15.24 -6.45
C PRO A 125 11.65 -15.76 -5.77
N ALA A 126 11.71 -16.91 -5.09
CA ALA A 126 10.55 -17.48 -4.42
C ALA A 126 10.15 -16.66 -3.20
N ALA A 127 11.13 -16.24 -2.38
CA ALA A 127 10.89 -15.36 -1.24
C ALA A 127 10.32 -14.00 -1.67
N LEU A 128 10.85 -13.40 -2.75
CA LEU A 128 10.36 -12.12 -3.27
C LEU A 128 8.91 -12.22 -3.77
N LEU A 129 8.58 -13.27 -4.55
CA LEU A 129 7.21 -13.50 -5.02
C LEU A 129 6.25 -13.79 -3.87
N GLN A 130 6.70 -14.52 -2.84
CA GLN A 130 5.89 -14.81 -1.68
C GLN A 130 5.60 -13.54 -0.85
N ALA A 131 6.59 -12.67 -0.67
CA ALA A 131 6.38 -11.38 -0.02
C ALA A 131 5.39 -10.51 -0.77
N LEU A 132 5.49 -10.44 -2.11
CA LEU A 132 4.53 -9.74 -2.94
C LEU A 132 3.11 -10.32 -2.83
N ARG A 133 2.98 -11.65 -2.86
CA ARG A 133 1.68 -12.32 -2.69
C ARG A 133 1.06 -12.04 -1.32
N ALA A 134 1.87 -12.06 -0.27
CA ALA A 134 1.44 -11.88 1.11
C ALA A 134 1.30 -10.40 1.52
N GLY A 135 1.63 -9.44 0.65
CA GLY A 135 1.58 -8.02 0.99
C GLY A 135 2.67 -7.56 1.95
N ARG A 136 3.73 -8.37 2.16
CA ARG A 136 4.90 -8.04 2.99
C ARG A 136 5.82 -7.05 2.27
N LEU A 137 5.32 -5.84 2.09
CA LEU A 137 5.99 -4.77 1.34
C LEU A 137 5.46 -3.40 1.73
N TYR A 138 6.19 -2.36 1.31
CA TYR A 138 5.72 -0.99 1.31
C TYR A 138 6.23 -0.25 0.07
N ALA A 139 5.53 0.80 -0.31
CA ALA A 139 5.93 1.67 -1.41
C ALA A 139 6.68 2.88 -0.86
N VAL A 140 7.72 3.32 -1.57
CA VAL A 140 8.48 4.52 -1.24
C VAL A 140 8.68 5.39 -2.47
N GLN A 141 8.50 6.70 -2.29
CA GLN A 141 9.00 7.72 -3.19
C GLN A 141 10.10 8.50 -2.48
N ARG A 142 11.21 8.72 -3.19
CA ARG A 142 12.44 9.29 -2.65
C ARG A 142 13.04 10.31 -3.61
N THR A 143 14.02 11.05 -3.13
CA THR A 143 14.98 11.73 -4.02
C THR A 143 16.26 10.88 -4.14
N PRO A 144 17.23 11.23 -5.00
CA PRO A 144 18.47 10.49 -5.13
C PRO A 144 19.32 10.59 -3.88
N GLU A 145 19.30 11.76 -3.25
CA GLU A 145 20.19 12.12 -2.17
C GLU A 145 19.79 11.44 -0.86
N VAL A 146 18.48 11.22 -0.65
CA VAL A 146 17.96 10.61 0.57
C VAL A 146 16.71 9.79 0.26
N SER A 147 16.51 8.70 1.01
CA SER A 147 15.24 7.99 1.09
C SER A 147 14.79 7.93 2.53
N LEU A 148 13.48 7.83 2.74
CA LEU A 148 12.94 7.35 4.00
C LEU A 148 12.94 5.82 4.01
N ILE A 149 13.14 5.23 5.19
CA ILE A 149 13.00 3.78 5.44
C ILE A 149 12.00 3.60 6.58
N LEU A 150 11.10 2.65 6.40
CA LEU A 150 10.26 2.13 7.47
C LEU A 150 11.03 0.99 8.16
N ASP A 151 11.77 1.30 9.22
CA ASP A 151 12.56 0.32 9.97
C ASP A 151 11.66 -0.65 10.74
N GLN A 152 10.50 -0.15 11.17
CA GLN A 152 9.50 -0.94 11.87
C GLN A 152 8.12 -0.43 11.54
N PHE A 153 7.21 -1.37 11.32
CA PHE A 153 5.78 -1.15 11.41
C PHE A 153 5.12 -2.45 11.87
N GLN A 154 4.59 -2.44 13.08
CA GLN A 154 4.05 -3.65 13.69
C GLN A 154 2.85 -3.36 14.59
N VAL A 155 2.04 -4.39 14.76
CA VAL A 155 1.02 -4.49 15.81
C VAL A 155 1.47 -5.53 16.83
N SER A 156 1.42 -5.20 18.11
CA SER A 156 1.90 -6.06 19.19
C SER A 156 0.88 -6.23 20.30
N LEU A 157 0.74 -7.47 20.80
CA LEU A 157 0.06 -7.76 22.06
C LEU A 157 0.78 -8.92 22.76
N PRO A 158 1.66 -8.63 23.74
CA PRO A 158 2.36 -9.68 24.48
C PRO A 158 1.39 -10.68 25.14
N PRO A 159 1.73 -11.98 25.17
CA PRO A 159 2.99 -12.58 24.73
C PRO A 159 3.03 -13.00 23.25
N GLN A 160 2.05 -12.61 22.42
CA GLN A 160 2.04 -12.99 20.99
C GLN A 160 3.20 -12.33 20.24
N PRO A 161 3.77 -13.00 19.21
CA PRO A 161 4.66 -12.33 18.27
C PRO A 161 3.98 -11.12 17.62
N PRO A 162 4.73 -10.06 17.30
CA PRO A 162 4.20 -8.92 16.55
C PRO A 162 3.77 -9.36 15.14
N ALA A 163 2.74 -8.71 14.61
CA ALA A 163 2.35 -8.81 13.21
C ALA A 163 2.90 -7.61 12.42
N GLU A 164 3.35 -7.85 11.20
CA GLU A 164 3.90 -6.85 10.26
C GLU A 164 2.97 -6.62 9.05
N ALA A 165 3.38 -5.74 8.13
CA ALA A 165 2.64 -5.44 6.90
C ALA A 165 2.28 -6.71 6.11
N GLY A 166 1.01 -6.84 5.72
CA GLY A 166 0.45 -8.00 5.04
C GLY A 166 -0.03 -9.12 5.97
N GLU A 167 0.33 -9.07 7.25
CA GLU A 167 -0.02 -10.12 8.22
C GLU A 167 -1.32 -9.82 8.97
N GLN A 168 -1.80 -10.84 9.69
CA GLN A 168 -3.02 -10.80 10.48
C GLN A 168 -2.74 -11.20 11.92
N MET A 169 -3.30 -10.46 12.88
CA MET A 169 -3.30 -10.79 14.30
C MET A 169 -4.71 -11.11 14.81
N ALA A 170 -4.86 -12.24 15.48
CA ALA A 170 -6.11 -12.65 16.14
C ALA A 170 -6.07 -12.25 17.61
N LEU A 171 -7.08 -11.47 18.03
CA LEU A 171 -7.19 -10.90 19.36
C LEU A 171 -8.50 -11.31 20.04
N ARG A 172 -8.63 -10.98 21.33
CA ARG A 172 -9.82 -11.16 22.14
C ARG A 172 -10.55 -9.83 22.31
N ALA A 173 -11.85 -9.91 22.56
CA ALA A 173 -12.61 -8.74 22.98
C ALA A 173 -12.00 -8.15 24.26
N GLY A 174 -11.81 -6.84 24.30
CA GLY A 174 -11.17 -6.12 25.39
C GLY A 174 -9.65 -5.95 25.24
N ASP A 175 -9.00 -6.66 24.31
CA ASP A 175 -7.57 -6.49 24.05
C ASP A 175 -7.26 -5.07 23.56
N ARG A 176 -6.06 -4.59 23.90
CA ARG A 176 -5.53 -3.27 23.57
C ARG A 176 -4.16 -3.40 22.90
N PRO A 177 -4.10 -3.80 21.62
CA PRO A 177 -2.83 -3.92 20.93
C PRO A 177 -2.12 -2.56 20.81
N GLU A 178 -0.79 -2.59 20.77
CA GLU A 178 0.05 -1.43 20.46
C GLU A 178 0.44 -1.44 18.98
N VAL A 179 0.26 -0.31 18.31
CA VAL A 179 0.81 -0.05 16.99
C VAL A 179 2.10 0.75 17.14
N ARG A 180 3.21 0.22 16.64
CA ARG A 180 4.51 0.88 16.68
C ARG A 180 5.10 1.03 15.28
N ALA A 181 5.66 2.21 15.01
CA ALA A 181 6.37 2.49 13.77
C ALA A 181 7.64 3.28 14.02
N VAL A 182 8.68 3.00 13.24
CA VAL A 182 9.95 3.75 13.26
C VAL A 182 10.31 4.12 11.83
N VAL A 183 10.46 5.41 11.58
CA VAL A 183 10.88 5.95 10.29
C VAL A 183 12.23 6.63 10.44
N ARG A 184 13.16 6.32 9.55
CA ARG A 184 14.47 7.00 9.47
C ARG A 184 14.80 7.47 8.06
N ALA A 185 15.81 8.30 7.94
CA ALA A 185 16.47 8.60 6.67
C ALA A 185 17.58 7.57 6.40
N THR A 186 17.81 7.20 5.14
CA THR A 186 18.87 6.27 4.70
C THR A 186 20.27 6.71 5.11
N ASP A 187 20.50 8.02 5.13
CA ASP A 187 21.78 8.65 5.39
C ASP A 187 21.94 9.11 6.86
N GLY A 188 20.96 8.80 7.71
CA GLY A 188 20.95 9.18 9.12
C GLY A 188 20.68 10.66 9.39
N ARG A 189 20.40 11.48 8.37
CA ARG A 189 20.05 12.89 8.59
C ARG A 189 18.70 13.06 9.25
N ARG A 190 18.51 14.23 9.86
CA ARG A 190 17.21 14.70 10.36
C ARG A 190 16.43 15.29 9.20
N VAL A 191 15.32 14.63 8.87
CA VAL A 191 14.39 15.04 7.83
C VAL A 191 13.03 15.27 8.49
N GLY A 192 12.47 16.47 8.35
CA GLY A 192 11.13 16.77 8.84
C GLY A 192 10.09 15.94 8.10
N ILE A 193 9.31 15.15 8.83
CA ILE A 193 8.28 14.25 8.28
C ILE A 193 6.97 14.37 9.05
N GLN A 194 5.89 13.97 8.39
CA GLN A 194 4.59 13.70 9.00
C GLN A 194 4.28 12.22 8.85
N VAL A 195 3.92 11.57 9.95
CA VAL A 195 3.45 10.17 10.00
C VAL A 195 1.97 10.18 10.35
N LEU A 196 1.16 9.55 9.52
CA LEU A 196 -0.26 9.32 9.73
C LEU A 196 -0.47 7.83 9.97
N LEU A 197 -1.08 7.49 11.11
CA LEU A 197 -1.62 6.17 11.36
C LEU A 197 -3.08 6.16 10.95
N ASP A 198 -3.38 5.39 9.92
CA ASP A 198 -4.74 5.10 9.48
C ASP A 198 -5.24 3.82 10.16
N ARG A 199 -6.41 3.90 10.76
CA ARG A 199 -7.21 2.81 11.31
C ARG A 199 -8.50 2.71 10.51
N ALA A 200 -8.61 1.68 9.68
CA ALA A 200 -9.82 1.36 8.92
C ALA A 200 -10.41 2.55 8.11
N GLY A 201 -9.55 3.36 7.48
CA GLY A 201 -9.93 4.52 6.67
C GLY A 201 -10.08 5.83 7.46
N ALA A 202 -9.69 5.85 8.73
CA ALA A 202 -9.70 7.06 9.55
C ALA A 202 -8.33 7.31 10.17
N VAL A 203 -7.87 8.56 10.17
CA VAL A 203 -6.60 8.93 10.82
C VAL A 203 -6.77 8.81 12.34
N ALA A 204 -6.20 7.78 12.93
CA ALA A 204 -6.22 7.54 14.38
C ALA A 204 -5.14 8.34 15.12
N GLN A 205 -4.00 8.59 14.48
CA GLN A 205 -2.92 9.40 15.02
C GLN A 205 -2.17 10.14 13.91
N SER A 206 -1.70 11.35 14.20
CA SER A 206 -0.81 12.12 13.33
C SER A 206 0.33 12.71 14.14
N LEU A 207 1.57 12.39 13.75
CA LEU A 207 2.77 12.91 14.37
C LEU A 207 3.59 13.70 13.35
N ARG A 208 4.09 14.88 13.73
CA ARG A 208 5.08 15.65 12.97
C ARG A 208 6.36 15.72 13.78
N GLY A 209 7.50 15.53 13.13
CA GLY A 209 8.80 15.53 13.77
C GLY A 209 9.93 15.31 12.78
N GLU A 210 11.14 15.04 13.26
CA GLU A 210 12.30 14.76 12.42
C GLU A 210 12.71 13.29 12.52
N THR A 211 13.30 12.73 11.45
CA THR A 211 13.89 11.39 11.49
C THR A 211 15.13 11.31 12.41
N PRO A 212 15.34 10.21 13.16
CA PRO A 212 14.43 9.08 13.32
C PRO A 212 13.20 9.47 14.15
N LEU A 213 12.00 9.13 13.66
CA LEU A 213 10.73 9.40 14.32
C LEU A 213 10.06 8.10 14.70
N THR A 214 9.65 7.98 15.96
CA THR A 214 8.90 6.83 16.47
C THR A 214 7.46 7.21 16.74
N LEU A 215 6.52 6.43 16.19
CA LEU A 215 5.12 6.45 16.58
C LEU A 215 4.85 5.23 17.47
N SER A 216 4.19 5.46 18.60
CA SER A 216 3.61 4.42 19.47
C SER A 216 2.19 4.86 19.81
N TRP A 217 1.24 3.97 19.54
CA TRP A 217 -0.18 4.23 19.76
C TRP A 217 -0.86 2.97 20.29
N THR A 218 -1.54 3.07 21.43
CA THR A 218 -2.27 1.96 22.03
C THR A 218 -3.75 2.08 21.70
N GLU A 219 -4.31 0.97 21.22
CA GLU A 219 -5.72 0.87 20.87
C GLU A 219 -6.62 0.92 22.12
N ALA A 220 -7.84 1.43 21.95
CA ALA A 220 -8.89 1.27 22.94
C ALA A 220 -9.29 -0.22 23.06
N PRO A 221 -10.04 -0.66 24.09
CA PRO A 221 -10.51 -2.04 24.15
C PRO A 221 -11.27 -2.40 22.87
N LEU A 222 -10.81 -3.41 22.15
CA LEU A 222 -11.46 -3.83 20.92
C LEU A 222 -12.79 -4.55 21.23
N PRO A 223 -13.89 -4.22 20.53
CA PRO A 223 -15.14 -4.94 20.70
C PRO A 223 -15.05 -6.36 20.12
N ALA A 224 -15.98 -7.23 20.51
CA ALA A 224 -16.10 -8.58 19.95
C ALA A 224 -16.50 -8.55 18.47
N GLY A 225 -15.96 -9.50 17.69
CA GLY A 225 -16.27 -9.66 16.27
C GLY A 225 -15.77 -8.57 15.34
N ILE A 226 -14.89 -7.66 15.80
CA ILE A 226 -14.35 -6.59 14.95
C ILE A 226 -13.33 -7.15 13.96
N ARG A 227 -13.29 -6.57 12.77
CA ARG A 227 -12.23 -6.76 11.78
C ARG A 227 -11.80 -5.39 11.32
N LEU A 228 -10.51 -5.10 11.40
CA LEU A 228 -9.95 -3.82 10.99
C LEU A 228 -8.53 -3.99 10.48
N PHE A 229 -7.97 -2.89 9.98
CA PHE A 229 -6.58 -2.82 9.58
C PHE A 229 -5.94 -1.52 10.06
N TYR A 230 -4.61 -1.54 10.15
CA TYR A 230 -3.79 -0.36 10.33
C TYR A 230 -2.86 -0.18 9.13
N ARG A 231 -2.68 1.04 8.64
CA ARG A 231 -1.64 1.37 7.65
C ARG A 231 -1.02 2.72 7.94
N LEU A 232 0.16 2.95 7.38
CA LEU A 232 0.90 4.19 7.55
C LEU A 232 1.02 4.95 6.24
N VAL A 233 0.84 6.27 6.36
CA VAL A 233 1.25 7.23 5.34
C VAL A 233 2.30 8.12 5.96
N VAL A 234 3.50 8.14 5.38
CA VAL A 234 4.56 9.07 5.76
C VAL A 234 4.78 10.05 4.63
N ARG A 235 4.85 11.34 4.95
CA ARG A 235 5.15 12.41 3.99
C ARG A 235 6.35 13.22 4.48
N GLY A 236 7.25 13.54 3.57
CA GLY A 236 8.44 14.35 3.81
C GLY A 236 8.61 15.44 2.74
N PRO A 237 9.70 16.22 2.82
CA PRO A 237 9.99 17.26 1.83
C PRO A 237 10.21 16.67 0.44
N ALA A 238 10.09 17.50 -0.60
CA ALA A 238 10.40 17.13 -1.99
C ALA A 238 9.70 15.85 -2.50
N GLY A 239 8.47 15.59 -2.03
CA GLY A 239 7.68 14.43 -2.47
C GLY A 239 8.08 13.11 -1.83
N HIS A 240 8.93 13.11 -0.79
CA HIS A 240 9.22 11.90 -0.04
C HIS A 240 7.93 11.30 0.53
N GLN A 241 7.72 10.01 0.27
CA GLN A 241 6.53 9.31 0.72
C GLN A 241 6.87 7.87 1.10
N ILE A 242 6.29 7.38 2.19
CA ILE A 242 6.13 5.94 2.44
C ILE A 242 4.64 5.64 2.52
N LEU A 243 4.22 4.57 1.86
CA LEU A 243 2.90 3.99 1.99
C LEU A 243 3.06 2.53 2.39
N SER A 244 2.69 2.18 3.63
CA SER A 244 2.76 0.79 4.08
C SER A 244 1.54 0.00 3.63
N ASN A 245 1.72 -1.29 3.34
CA ASN A 245 0.58 -2.20 3.31
C ASN A 245 -0.01 -2.38 4.72
N PRO A 246 -1.29 -2.80 4.81
CA PRO A 246 -1.99 -2.90 6.07
C PRO A 246 -1.50 -4.07 6.94
N ILE A 247 -1.66 -3.92 8.24
CA ILE A 247 -1.64 -5.01 9.23
C ILE A 247 -3.07 -5.24 9.66
N PHE A 248 -3.57 -6.48 9.53
CA PHE A 248 -4.96 -6.80 9.83
C PHE A 248 -5.12 -7.28 11.27
N VAL A 249 -6.22 -6.89 11.91
CA VAL A 249 -6.59 -7.34 13.25
C VAL A 249 -8.03 -7.82 13.25
N GLN A 250 -8.28 -8.93 13.94
CA GLN A 250 -9.65 -9.40 14.17
C GLN A 250 -9.83 -9.87 15.61
N THR A 251 -11.03 -9.67 16.17
CA THR A 251 -11.44 -10.32 17.42
C THR A 251 -12.44 -11.44 17.16
N ALA A 252 -12.42 -12.46 18.00
CA ALA A 252 -13.46 -13.49 17.97
C ALA A 252 -14.84 -12.86 18.24
N ARG A 253 -15.88 -13.39 17.58
CA ARG A 253 -17.26 -13.06 17.94
C ARG A 253 -17.54 -13.65 19.32
N GLU A 254 -18.26 -12.93 20.18
CA GLU A 254 -18.82 -13.52 21.38
C GLU A 254 -19.71 -14.70 20.97
N GLY A 255 -19.53 -15.84 21.63
CA GLY A 255 -20.28 -17.04 21.32
C GLY A 255 -21.77 -16.79 21.45
N VAL A 256 -22.51 -17.04 20.37
CA VAL A 256 -23.89 -17.50 20.50
C VAL A 256 -23.80 -18.80 21.30
N ARG A 257 -24.27 -18.76 22.55
CA ARG A 257 -24.45 -19.97 23.37
C ARG A 257 -25.48 -20.88 22.72
#